data_AF-A0A4U8TGJ2-F1
#
_entry.id   AF-A0A4U8TGJ2-F1
#
_cell.length_a   1.000
_cell.length_b   1.000
_cell.length_c   1.000
_cell.angle_alpha   90.00
_cell.angle_beta   90.00
_cell.angle_gamma   90.00
#
_symmetry.space_group_name_H-M   'P 1'
#
loop_
_entity.id
_entity.type
_entity.pdbx_description
1 polymer ?
#
loop_
_entity_poly.entity_id
_entity_poly.type
_entity_poly.pdbx_seq_one_letter_code
_entity_poly.pdbx_strand_id
1 'polypeptide(L)'
;MNNLSLDTLLPLLQRDFFMRIVLASVEVIRLLHTQDSILHESFGVGAGGDRSSGADLLAETIFCKFLLPHYHIDSEESGLLKGGSNVKGTIVLDPLDGSSNFKSNIPYFGASVALCDATGKVCEACVVNYISCEIAYLNDDLLALTKMPCIFSLQTFIADLQPEYLIYARTAKKPTSMQPYYMPCNFTKLLQNSNTTIKSVFMTNACNAIRESAQYLPTFDANFLHAMFASQILIYRPQKVIAEKLECGIFEKAMQYTRWASFLAESGLKFRSLGAIALSLAFSFRYLFVLLPMQVRKYDGMAGFYLAQNQVIYGNLECYYEAIPSLRQCKEVISHILITTDSHIVDKFKGR
;
A
#
# COMPACT_ATOMS: atom_id res chain seq x y z
N MET A 1 -4.38 17.38 -18.56
CA MET A 1 -4.12 15.93 -18.67
C MET A 1 -5.38 15.30 -19.21
N ASN A 2 -5.31 14.49 -20.28
CA ASN A 2 -6.49 13.79 -20.78
C ASN A 2 -6.98 12.83 -19.68
N ASN A 3 -8.25 12.93 -19.29
CA ASN A 3 -8.86 11.94 -18.41
C ASN A 3 -8.87 10.60 -19.15
N LEU A 4 -7.96 9.70 -18.79
CA LEU A 4 -7.97 8.31 -19.28
C LEU A 4 -9.32 7.68 -18.91
N SER A 5 -10.04 7.20 -19.91
CA SER A 5 -11.29 6.46 -19.68
C SER A 5 -10.98 5.13 -19.00
N LEU A 6 -11.94 4.61 -18.22
CA LEU A 6 -11.82 3.30 -17.61
C LEU A 6 -11.58 2.20 -18.65
N ASP A 7 -12.20 2.30 -19.82
CA ASP A 7 -12.01 1.35 -20.93
C ASP A 7 -10.55 1.30 -21.42
N THR A 8 -9.83 2.43 -21.39
CA THR A 8 -8.41 2.48 -21.77
C THR A 8 -7.53 1.85 -20.69
N LEU A 9 -7.89 2.03 -19.41
CA LEU A 9 -7.12 1.53 -18.29
C LEU A 9 -7.31 0.03 -18.06
N LEU A 10 -8.50 -0.50 -18.35
CA LEU A 10 -8.90 -1.83 -17.92
C LEU A 10 -7.94 -2.95 -18.38
N PRO A 11 -7.44 -2.99 -19.64
CA PRO A 11 -6.45 -3.98 -20.05
C PRO A 11 -5.14 -3.90 -19.26
N LEU A 12 -4.74 -2.70 -18.83
CA LEU A 12 -3.51 -2.43 -18.08
C LEU A 12 -3.66 -2.76 -16.58
N LEU A 13 -4.90 -2.86 -16.10
CA LEU A 13 -5.26 -3.22 -14.73
C LEU A 13 -5.50 -4.73 -14.56
N GLN A 14 -5.52 -5.52 -15.64
CA GLN A 14 -5.64 -6.99 -15.60
C GLN A 14 -4.34 -7.65 -15.12
N ARG A 15 -3.95 -7.33 -13.88
CA ARG A 15 -2.77 -7.82 -13.20
C ARG A 15 -3.17 -8.64 -11.99
N ASP A 16 -2.66 -9.86 -11.92
CA ASP A 16 -2.89 -10.79 -10.80
C ASP A 16 -2.46 -10.17 -9.46
N PHE A 17 -1.33 -9.45 -9.44
CA PHE A 17 -0.85 -8.70 -8.28
C PHE A 17 -1.86 -7.65 -7.81
N PHE A 18 -2.28 -6.74 -8.70
CA PHE A 18 -3.23 -5.69 -8.37
C PHE A 18 -4.54 -6.22 -7.77
N MET A 19 -5.19 -7.18 -8.43
CA MET A 19 -6.48 -7.72 -7.94
C MET A 19 -6.36 -8.39 -6.57
N ARG A 20 -5.25 -9.11 -6.32
CA ARG A 20 -4.96 -9.72 -5.01
C ARG A 20 -4.77 -8.69 -3.93
N ILE A 21 -4.05 -7.60 -4.22
CA ILE A 21 -3.85 -6.51 -3.26
C ILE A 21 -5.16 -5.83 -2.93
N VAL A 22 -6.04 -5.60 -3.90
CA VAL A 22 -7.35 -4.99 -3.63
C VAL A 22 -8.14 -5.84 -2.62
N LEU A 23 -8.25 -7.16 -2.81
CA LEU A 23 -8.97 -8.00 -1.85
C LEU A 23 -8.26 -8.11 -0.49
N ALA A 24 -6.93 -8.27 -0.49
CA ALA A 24 -6.15 -8.28 0.74
C ALA A 24 -6.38 -6.99 1.54
N SER A 25 -6.36 -5.84 0.87
CA SER A 25 -6.61 -4.53 1.46
C SER A 25 -8.01 -4.42 2.05
N VAL A 26 -9.02 -4.93 1.35
CA VAL A 26 -10.39 -4.94 1.90
C VAL A 26 -10.48 -5.82 3.15
N GLU A 27 -9.83 -6.98 3.17
CA GLU A 27 -9.78 -7.81 4.39
C GLU A 27 -9.02 -7.12 5.53
N VAL A 28 -7.87 -6.51 5.27
CA VAL A 28 -7.12 -5.76 6.31
C VAL A 28 -7.96 -4.61 6.85
N ILE A 29 -8.59 -3.81 5.99
CA ILE A 29 -9.43 -2.70 6.45
C ILE A 29 -10.57 -3.23 7.34
N ARG A 30 -11.25 -4.32 6.95
CA ARG A 30 -12.30 -4.95 7.77
C ARG A 30 -11.77 -5.46 9.12
N LEU A 31 -10.57 -6.04 9.14
CA LEU A 31 -9.92 -6.46 10.38
C LEU A 31 -9.65 -5.26 11.29
N LEU A 32 -9.01 -4.21 10.78
CA LEU A 32 -8.66 -3.03 11.56
C LEU A 32 -9.90 -2.29 12.10
N HIS A 33 -11.02 -2.31 11.37
CA HIS A 33 -12.29 -1.75 11.84
C HIS A 33 -12.89 -2.49 13.04
N THR A 34 -12.48 -3.73 13.32
CA THR A 34 -12.95 -4.44 14.53
C THR A 34 -12.46 -3.77 15.82
N GLN A 35 -11.32 -3.05 15.75
CA GLN A 35 -10.71 -2.36 16.88
C GLN A 35 -10.49 -3.28 18.10
N ASP A 36 -10.35 -4.59 17.88
CA ASP A 36 -10.10 -5.55 18.94
C ASP A 36 -8.79 -5.24 19.67
N SER A 37 -8.77 -5.46 20.98
CA SER A 37 -7.63 -5.15 21.85
C SER A 37 -6.36 -5.87 21.38
N ILE A 38 -6.47 -7.09 20.85
CA ILE A 38 -5.33 -7.88 20.38
C ILE A 38 -4.55 -7.18 19.27
N LEU A 39 -5.22 -6.32 18.48
CA LEU A 39 -4.59 -5.58 17.39
C LEU A 39 -3.56 -4.57 17.90
N HIS A 40 -3.73 -4.08 19.12
CA HIS A 40 -2.88 -3.07 19.75
C HIS A 40 -1.73 -3.69 20.57
N GLU A 41 -1.83 -4.99 20.85
CA GLU A 41 -0.85 -5.73 21.64
C GLU A 41 0.46 -5.88 20.89
N SER A 42 1.58 -5.72 21.58
CA SER A 42 2.91 -5.89 21.01
C SER A 42 3.42 -7.32 21.22
N PHE A 43 4.07 -7.87 20.20
CA PHE A 43 4.60 -9.23 20.18
C PHE A 43 6.13 -9.20 20.00
N GLY A 44 6.62 -9.87 18.96
CA GLY A 44 8.05 -9.98 18.63
C GLY A 44 8.61 -8.73 17.96
N VAL A 45 9.92 -8.78 17.67
CA VAL A 45 10.59 -7.79 16.83
C VAL A 45 10.56 -8.29 15.39
N GLY A 46 10.05 -7.47 14.47
CA GLY A 46 9.99 -7.77 13.06
C GLY A 46 11.35 -7.64 12.36
N ALA A 47 11.43 -8.09 11.11
CA ALA A 47 12.61 -7.93 10.25
C ALA A 47 12.99 -6.45 10.02
N GLY A 48 12.04 -5.52 10.11
CA GLY A 48 12.25 -4.07 10.08
C GLY A 48 12.94 -3.49 11.32
N GLY A 49 13.08 -4.29 12.40
CA GLY A 49 13.76 -3.92 13.63
C GLY A 49 12.84 -3.34 14.73
N ASP A 50 11.58 -3.07 14.41
CA ASP A 50 10.58 -2.58 15.37
C ASP A 50 9.73 -3.72 15.95
N ARG A 51 9.03 -3.46 17.06
CA ARG A 51 8.09 -4.43 17.64
C ARG A 51 6.78 -4.47 16.85
N SER A 52 6.45 -5.65 16.35
CA SER A 52 5.19 -5.94 15.66
C SER A 52 4.01 -5.93 16.64
N SER A 53 2.93 -5.28 16.25
CA SER A 53 1.63 -5.37 16.90
C SER A 53 0.78 -6.50 16.33
N GLY A 54 -0.32 -6.85 17.01
CA GLY A 54 -1.27 -7.82 16.48
C GLY A 54 -1.87 -7.39 15.14
N ALA A 55 -2.05 -6.07 14.92
CA ALA A 55 -2.47 -5.52 13.65
C ALA A 55 -1.46 -5.82 12.53
N ASP A 56 -0.17 -5.55 12.78
CA ASP A 56 0.90 -5.80 11.80
C ASP A 56 0.94 -7.29 11.39
N LEU A 57 0.92 -8.20 12.37
CA LEU A 57 1.02 -9.65 12.14
C LEU A 57 -0.19 -10.25 11.43
N LEU A 58 -1.40 -9.81 11.78
CA LEU A 58 -2.61 -10.29 11.11
C LEU A 58 -2.76 -9.68 9.71
N ALA A 59 -2.36 -8.41 9.51
CA ALA A 59 -2.31 -7.78 8.19
C ALA A 59 -1.30 -8.49 7.27
N GLU A 60 -0.10 -8.80 7.76
CA GLU A 60 0.88 -9.62 7.03
C GLU A 60 0.28 -10.96 6.63
N THR A 61 -0.41 -11.63 7.57
CA THR A 61 -1.00 -12.95 7.31
C THR A 61 -2.08 -12.88 6.23
N ILE A 62 -2.88 -11.81 6.20
CA ILE A 62 -3.85 -11.55 5.14
C ILE A 62 -3.12 -11.37 3.81
N PHE A 63 -2.11 -10.49 3.72
CA PHE A 63 -1.34 -10.34 2.47
C PHE A 63 -0.71 -11.67 2.02
N CYS A 64 -0.15 -12.45 2.93
CA CYS A 64 0.41 -13.77 2.64
C CYS A 64 -0.63 -14.73 2.07
N LYS A 65 -1.85 -14.78 2.62
CA LYS A 65 -2.96 -15.58 2.09
C LYS A 65 -3.18 -15.31 0.59
N PHE A 66 -3.14 -14.04 0.18
CA PHE A 66 -3.41 -13.66 -1.21
C PHE A 66 -2.19 -13.80 -2.12
N LEU A 67 -0.98 -13.51 -1.63
CA LEU A 67 0.21 -13.29 -2.47
C LEU A 67 1.22 -14.43 -2.41
N LEU A 68 1.47 -15.02 -1.23
CA LEU A 68 2.54 -16.02 -1.04
C LEU A 68 2.43 -17.25 -1.97
N PRO A 69 1.24 -17.73 -2.39
CA PRO A 69 1.15 -18.83 -3.33
C PRO A 69 1.78 -18.54 -4.71
N HIS A 70 1.93 -17.26 -5.10
CA HIS A 70 2.41 -16.85 -6.42
C HIS A 70 3.68 -16.00 -6.41
N TYR A 71 4.13 -15.57 -5.23
CA TYR A 71 5.25 -14.65 -5.06
C TYR A 71 6.09 -15.04 -3.84
N HIS A 72 7.38 -14.74 -3.87
CA HIS A 72 8.12 -14.57 -2.61
C HIS A 72 7.66 -13.26 -1.95
N ILE A 73 7.72 -13.18 -0.62
CA ILE A 73 7.40 -11.96 0.12
C ILE A 73 8.56 -11.64 1.05
N ASP A 74 9.22 -10.51 0.88
CA ASP A 74 10.13 -9.89 1.84
C ASP A 74 9.32 -8.86 2.65
N SER A 75 8.87 -9.26 3.83
CA SER A 75 7.98 -8.49 4.69
C SER A 75 8.74 -7.77 5.80
N GLU A 76 8.25 -6.60 6.23
CA GLU A 76 8.77 -5.89 7.39
C GLU A 76 8.65 -6.72 8.69
N GLU A 77 7.63 -7.56 8.80
CA GLU A 77 7.42 -8.36 10.03
C GLU A 77 8.24 -9.65 10.01
N SER A 78 8.09 -10.48 8.98
CA SER A 78 8.70 -11.81 8.95
C SER A 78 10.00 -11.93 8.13
N GLY A 79 10.40 -10.90 7.38
CA GLY A 79 11.51 -10.98 6.42
C GLY A 79 11.13 -11.82 5.20
N LEU A 80 12.10 -12.55 4.63
CA LEU A 80 11.88 -13.32 3.39
C LEU A 80 11.10 -14.62 3.64
N LEU A 81 9.86 -14.65 3.14
CA LEU A 81 8.96 -15.79 3.04
C LEU A 81 9.00 -16.35 1.62
N LYS A 82 9.36 -17.62 1.49
CA LYS A 82 9.39 -18.31 0.19
C LYS A 82 7.99 -18.79 -0.20
N GLY A 83 7.47 -18.23 -1.28
CA GLY A 83 6.30 -18.74 -1.99
C GLY A 83 6.48 -20.13 -2.64
N GLY A 84 5.50 -20.51 -3.47
CA GLY A 84 5.47 -21.82 -4.15
C GLY A 84 6.55 -22.05 -5.21
N SER A 85 6.46 -23.15 -5.96
CA SER A 85 7.51 -23.57 -6.90
C SER A 85 7.67 -22.65 -8.13
N ASN A 86 6.59 -22.00 -8.56
CA ASN A 86 6.53 -21.17 -9.77
C ASN A 86 6.16 -19.72 -9.40
N VAL A 87 7.01 -19.05 -8.61
CA VAL A 87 6.79 -17.65 -8.25
C VAL A 87 7.04 -16.71 -9.42
N LYS A 88 6.27 -15.61 -9.47
CA LYS A 88 6.35 -14.59 -10.52
C LYS A 88 7.33 -13.46 -10.21
N GLY A 89 7.84 -13.41 -8.98
CA GLY A 89 8.72 -12.34 -8.49
C GLY A 89 8.76 -12.30 -6.96
N THR A 90 9.37 -11.25 -6.43
CA THR A 90 9.47 -10.99 -4.98
C THR A 90 8.71 -9.72 -4.63
N ILE A 91 7.85 -9.79 -3.63
CA ILE A 91 7.12 -8.65 -3.11
C ILE A 91 7.86 -8.08 -1.91
N VAL A 92 8.15 -6.78 -1.90
CA VAL A 92 8.56 -6.05 -0.70
C VAL A 92 7.30 -5.50 -0.05
N LEU A 93 7.06 -5.85 1.22
CA LEU A 93 5.82 -5.59 1.93
C LEU A 93 6.07 -4.86 3.26
N ASP A 94 5.41 -3.74 3.45
CA ASP A 94 5.02 -3.23 4.77
C ASP A 94 3.50 -3.42 4.91
N PRO A 95 3.03 -4.35 5.76
CA PRO A 95 1.60 -4.62 5.91
C PRO A 95 0.86 -3.52 6.68
N LEU A 96 1.56 -2.66 7.42
CA LEU A 96 0.98 -1.56 8.19
C LEU A 96 1.98 -0.39 8.40
N ASP A 97 2.15 0.45 7.37
CA ASP A 97 2.88 1.71 7.49
C ASP A 97 2.11 2.65 8.42
N GLY A 98 2.80 3.18 9.43
CA GLY A 98 2.20 4.02 10.47
C GLY A 98 1.58 3.24 11.64
N SER A 99 2.10 2.07 12.04
CA SER A 99 1.58 1.30 13.19
C SER A 99 1.49 2.11 14.49
N SER A 100 2.37 3.11 14.70
CA SER A 100 2.28 4.03 15.84
C SER A 100 1.03 4.92 15.78
N ASN A 101 0.62 5.35 14.58
CA ASN A 101 -0.61 6.09 14.38
C ASN A 101 -1.82 5.20 14.64
N PHE A 102 -1.82 3.97 14.12
CA PHE A 102 -2.87 2.98 14.39
C PHE A 102 -3.06 2.78 15.90
N LYS A 103 -1.97 2.46 16.63
CA LYS A 103 -2.01 2.26 18.10
C LYS A 103 -2.47 3.50 18.88
N SER A 104 -2.30 4.68 18.31
CA SER A 104 -2.64 5.96 18.94
C SER A 104 -3.98 6.53 18.46
N ASN A 105 -4.75 5.79 17.66
CA ASN A 105 -6.00 6.24 17.04
C ASN A 105 -5.84 7.50 16.16
N ILE A 106 -4.65 7.71 15.58
CA ILE A 106 -4.40 8.75 14.60
C ILE A 106 -4.78 8.20 13.22
N PRO A 107 -5.73 8.81 12.49
CA PRO A 107 -6.30 8.24 11.28
C PRO A 107 -5.39 8.51 10.06
N TYR A 108 -4.18 7.96 10.08
CA TYR A 108 -3.25 7.99 8.95
C TYR A 108 -2.27 6.80 9.00
N PHE A 109 -2.63 5.72 8.32
CA PHE A 109 -1.84 4.49 8.23
C PHE A 109 -2.35 3.66 7.05
N GLY A 110 -1.56 2.68 6.63
CA GLY A 110 -1.86 1.95 5.40
C GLY A 110 -0.88 0.83 5.11
N ALA A 111 -0.70 0.44 3.86
CA ALA A 111 0.29 -0.58 3.47
C ALA A 111 1.10 -0.16 2.25
N SER A 112 2.32 -0.68 2.17
CA SER A 112 3.27 -0.49 1.09
C SER A 112 3.58 -1.83 0.44
N VAL A 113 3.35 -1.96 -0.87
CA VAL A 113 3.53 -3.24 -1.58
C VAL A 113 4.19 -3.00 -2.94
N ALA A 114 5.41 -3.48 -3.12
CA ALA A 114 6.15 -3.40 -4.38
C ALA A 114 6.47 -4.79 -4.94
N LEU A 115 6.08 -5.06 -6.17
CA LEU A 115 6.50 -6.26 -6.91
C LEU A 115 7.81 -5.99 -7.62
N CYS A 116 8.80 -6.83 -7.33
CA CYS A 116 10.11 -6.83 -7.95
C CYS A 116 10.27 -8.06 -8.84
N ASP A 117 10.90 -7.88 -10.00
CA ASP A 117 11.33 -8.99 -10.85
C ASP A 117 12.54 -9.74 -10.28
N ALA A 118 13.05 -10.73 -11.01
CA ALA A 118 14.19 -11.55 -10.57
C ALA A 118 15.51 -10.76 -10.42
N THR A 119 15.61 -9.56 -10.99
CA THR A 119 16.77 -8.67 -10.86
C THR A 119 16.65 -7.72 -9.67
N GLY A 120 15.48 -7.66 -9.02
CA GLY A 120 15.18 -6.71 -7.95
C GLY A 120 14.59 -5.39 -8.45
N LYS A 121 14.37 -5.23 -9.77
CA LYS A 121 13.71 -4.05 -10.33
C LYS A 121 12.22 -4.07 -9.98
N VAL A 122 11.69 -2.96 -9.48
CA VAL A 122 10.25 -2.77 -9.27
C VAL A 122 9.55 -2.65 -10.62
N CYS A 123 8.47 -3.41 -10.82
CA CYS A 123 7.67 -3.41 -12.05
C CYS A 123 6.19 -3.07 -11.83
N GLU A 124 5.70 -3.22 -10.59
CA GLU A 124 4.33 -2.93 -10.19
C GLU A 124 4.30 -2.56 -8.70
N ALA A 125 3.53 -1.55 -8.31
CA ALA A 125 3.48 -1.10 -6.92
C ALA A 125 2.11 -0.56 -6.52
N CYS A 126 1.74 -0.81 -5.27
CA CYS A 126 0.56 -0.30 -4.60
C CYS A 126 0.96 0.34 -3.26
N VAL A 127 0.37 1.49 -2.95
CA VAL A 127 0.27 1.97 -1.56
C VAL A 127 -1.20 2.18 -1.24
N VAL A 128 -1.62 1.64 -0.11
CA VAL A 128 -3.02 1.64 0.32
C VAL A 128 -3.13 2.55 1.52
N ASN A 129 -4.05 3.50 1.50
CA ASN A 129 -4.44 4.25 2.69
C ASN A 129 -5.69 3.58 3.29
N TYR A 130 -5.54 2.94 4.46
CA TYR A 130 -6.63 2.19 5.08
C TYR A 130 -7.75 3.07 5.63
N ILE A 131 -7.45 4.34 5.90
CA ILE A 131 -8.43 5.31 6.41
C ILE A 131 -9.27 5.90 5.28
N SER A 132 -8.63 6.43 4.24
CA SER A 132 -9.38 6.95 3.08
C SER A 132 -9.92 5.85 2.18
N CYS A 133 -9.53 4.59 2.43
CA CYS A 133 -9.82 3.44 1.59
C CYS A 133 -9.37 3.69 0.14
N GLU A 134 -8.20 4.32 -0.04
CA GLU A 134 -7.65 4.60 -1.37
C GLU A 134 -6.44 3.72 -1.68
N ILE A 135 -6.29 3.31 -2.94
CA ILE A 135 -5.07 2.70 -3.46
C ILE A 135 -4.45 3.65 -4.48
N ALA A 136 -3.17 4.00 -4.27
CA ALA A 136 -2.31 4.54 -5.31
C ALA A 136 -1.57 3.39 -5.99
N TYR A 137 -1.70 3.30 -7.32
CA TYR A 137 -1.21 2.15 -8.10
C TYR A 137 -0.53 2.57 -9.39
N LEU A 138 0.58 1.89 -9.71
CA LEU A 138 1.25 1.93 -11.02
C LEU A 138 1.86 0.57 -11.37
N ASN A 139 1.94 0.32 -12.68
CA ASN A 139 2.82 -0.69 -13.27
C ASN A 139 3.62 -0.04 -14.42
N ASP A 140 4.61 -0.75 -14.96
CA ASP A 140 5.47 -0.25 -16.04
C ASP A 140 4.67 0.29 -17.25
N ASP A 141 3.56 -0.36 -17.64
CA ASP A 141 2.73 0.10 -18.78
C ASP A 141 1.94 1.38 -18.45
N LEU A 142 1.37 1.45 -17.25
CA LEU A 142 0.65 2.64 -16.79
C LEU A 142 1.61 3.81 -16.64
N LEU A 143 2.82 3.58 -16.16
CA LEU A 143 3.85 4.60 -16.04
C LEU A 143 4.19 5.25 -17.39
N ALA A 144 4.19 4.48 -18.47
CA ALA A 144 4.42 4.99 -19.82
C ALA A 144 3.27 5.90 -20.32
N LEU A 145 2.07 5.79 -19.74
CA LEU A 145 0.87 6.53 -20.15
C LEU A 145 0.52 7.67 -19.19
N THR A 146 0.80 7.52 -17.89
CA THR A 146 0.38 8.45 -16.84
C THR A 146 1.58 9.14 -16.20
N LYS A 147 1.45 10.44 -15.96
CA LYS A 147 2.45 11.18 -15.18
C LYS A 147 2.31 10.96 -13.67
N MET A 148 1.18 10.44 -13.21
CA MET A 148 0.84 10.29 -11.78
C MET A 148 0.23 8.91 -11.54
N PRO A 149 0.30 8.37 -10.31
CA PRO A 149 -0.32 7.09 -10.00
C PRO A 149 -1.83 7.10 -10.23
N CYS A 150 -2.37 5.97 -10.68
CA CYS A 150 -3.81 5.78 -10.76
C CYS A 150 -4.37 5.62 -9.35
N ILE A 151 -5.42 6.38 -9.03
CA ILE A 151 -6.07 6.32 -7.73
C ILE A 151 -7.37 5.53 -7.82
N PHE A 152 -7.56 4.62 -6.87
CA PHE A 152 -8.79 3.85 -6.73
C PHE A 152 -9.34 4.02 -5.32
N SER A 153 -10.66 4.09 -5.18
CA SER A 153 -11.33 3.94 -3.88
C SER A 153 -11.82 2.51 -3.71
N LEU A 154 -11.76 2.01 -2.48
CA LEU A 154 -12.25 0.71 -2.05
C LEU A 154 -13.56 0.88 -1.29
N GLN A 155 -14.55 0.05 -1.60
CA GLN A 155 -15.71 -0.15 -0.73
C GLN A 155 -15.48 -1.37 0.16
N THR A 156 -15.47 -1.14 1.48
CA THR A 156 -15.03 -2.12 2.49
C THR A 156 -16.19 -2.74 3.28
N PHE A 157 -17.34 -2.08 3.31
CA PHE A 157 -18.58 -2.61 3.87
C PHE A 157 -19.28 -3.52 2.84
N ILE A 158 -18.69 -4.71 2.68
CA ILE A 158 -19.21 -5.88 1.97
C ILE A 158 -20.37 -6.50 2.80
N ALA A 159 -21.34 -5.71 3.24
CA ALA A 159 -22.58 -6.26 3.79
C ALA A 159 -23.50 -6.76 2.65
N ASP A 160 -23.33 -6.20 1.45
CA ASP A 160 -24.23 -6.42 0.31
C ASP A 160 -23.62 -7.24 -0.83
N LEU A 161 -22.36 -7.64 -0.72
CA LEU A 161 -21.72 -8.55 -1.67
C LEU A 161 -22.09 -9.97 -1.29
N GLN A 162 -23.35 -10.32 -1.60
CA GLN A 162 -23.78 -11.71 -1.60
C GLN A 162 -22.88 -12.49 -2.57
N PRO A 163 -22.49 -13.74 -2.23
CA PRO A 163 -21.69 -14.63 -3.08
C PRO A 163 -22.17 -14.68 -4.54
N GLU A 164 -23.48 -14.53 -4.74
CA GLU A 164 -24.17 -14.53 -6.02
C GLU A 164 -23.83 -13.34 -6.94
N TYR A 165 -23.25 -12.25 -6.46
CA TYR A 165 -22.86 -11.10 -7.31
C TYR A 165 -21.60 -11.31 -8.14
N LEU A 166 -20.76 -12.29 -7.79
CA LEU A 166 -19.63 -12.70 -8.63
C LEU A 166 -20.06 -13.44 -9.92
N ILE A 167 -21.34 -13.84 -10.00
CA ILE A 167 -21.89 -14.61 -11.14
C ILE A 167 -22.54 -13.72 -12.21
N TYR A 168 -22.90 -12.46 -11.92
CA TYR A 168 -23.86 -11.72 -12.76
C TYR A 168 -23.29 -10.59 -13.63
N ALA A 169 -21.99 -10.63 -13.94
CA ALA A 169 -21.47 -9.85 -15.06
C ALA A 169 -21.66 -10.64 -16.39
N ARG A 170 -22.88 -10.56 -16.96
CA ARG A 170 -23.22 -10.63 -18.41
C ARG A 170 -23.69 -11.90 -19.14
N THR A 171 -23.78 -13.14 -18.62
CA THR A 171 -24.27 -14.26 -19.47
C THR A 171 -25.32 -15.19 -18.86
N ALA A 172 -26.44 -15.31 -19.57
CA ALA A 172 -27.54 -16.25 -19.33
C ALA A 172 -27.10 -17.71 -19.54
N LYS A 173 -26.79 -18.41 -18.44
CA LYS A 173 -27.12 -19.83 -18.15
C LYS A 173 -26.47 -20.19 -16.81
N LYS A 174 -27.27 -20.78 -15.89
CA LYS A 174 -26.77 -21.33 -14.61
C LYS A 174 -25.66 -22.36 -14.90
N PRO A 175 -24.45 -22.22 -14.32
CA PRO A 175 -23.43 -23.25 -14.39
C PRO A 175 -23.91 -24.50 -13.62
N THR A 176 -23.71 -25.68 -14.19
CA THR A 176 -24.06 -26.98 -13.60
C THR A 176 -23.08 -27.47 -12.54
N SER A 177 -22.03 -26.70 -12.21
CA SER A 177 -21.06 -27.02 -11.15
C SER A 177 -20.70 -25.78 -10.33
N MET A 178 -20.95 -25.80 -9.01
CA MET A 178 -20.51 -24.78 -8.06
C MET A 178 -18.97 -24.71 -8.03
N GLN A 179 -18.39 -23.62 -8.53
CA GLN A 179 -16.99 -23.22 -8.29
C GLN A 179 -16.95 -22.00 -7.35
N PRO A 180 -15.83 -21.80 -6.62
CA PRO A 180 -15.86 -21.33 -5.24
C PRO A 180 -16.17 -19.84 -5.18
N TYR A 181 -17.21 -19.50 -4.43
CA TYR A 181 -17.48 -18.14 -4.03
C TYR A 181 -16.33 -17.60 -3.20
N TYR A 182 -15.88 -16.38 -3.50
CA TYR A 182 -15.00 -15.68 -2.57
C TYR A 182 -15.72 -15.53 -1.22
N MET A 183 -15.15 -16.12 -0.17
CA MET A 183 -15.67 -15.98 1.19
C MET A 183 -14.65 -15.23 2.04
N PRO A 184 -14.93 -13.97 2.42
CA PRO A 184 -14.00 -13.21 3.22
C PRO A 184 -13.94 -13.74 4.66
N CYS A 185 -12.81 -13.53 5.33
CA CYS A 185 -12.68 -13.86 6.75
C CYS A 185 -13.78 -13.21 7.60
N ASN A 186 -14.41 -13.99 8.48
CA ASN A 186 -15.33 -13.49 9.49
C ASN A 186 -14.54 -13.08 10.74
N PHE A 187 -14.10 -11.82 10.79
CA PHE A 187 -13.26 -11.31 11.87
C PHE A 187 -13.98 -11.25 13.21
N THR A 188 -15.30 -11.02 13.24
CA THR A 188 -16.08 -11.12 14.48
C THR A 188 -15.93 -12.50 15.09
N LYS A 189 -16.09 -13.57 14.29
CA LYS A 189 -15.90 -14.94 14.76
C LYS A 189 -14.45 -15.25 15.09
N LEU A 190 -13.50 -14.78 14.28
CA LEU A 190 -12.07 -14.98 14.48
C LEU A 190 -11.60 -14.42 15.83
N LEU A 191 -12.11 -13.26 16.22
CA LEU A 191 -11.66 -12.49 17.38
C LEU A 191 -12.46 -12.79 18.66
N GLN A 192 -13.50 -13.61 18.62
CA GLN A 192 -14.40 -13.91 19.75
C GLN A 192 -13.68 -14.29 21.06
N ASN A 193 -12.52 -14.94 20.98
CA ASN A 193 -11.77 -15.44 22.14
C ASN A 193 -10.42 -14.73 22.36
N SER A 194 -10.23 -13.55 21.77
CA SER A 194 -9.00 -12.75 21.87
C SER A 194 -8.63 -12.41 23.31
N ASN A 195 -9.63 -12.16 24.17
CA ASN A 195 -9.46 -11.74 25.55
C ASN A 195 -9.30 -12.89 26.57
N THR A 196 -9.66 -14.12 26.21
CA THR A 196 -9.68 -15.27 27.15
C THR A 196 -8.53 -16.25 26.92
N THR A 197 -8.00 -16.30 25.70
CA THR A 197 -6.90 -17.19 25.32
C THR A 197 -5.56 -16.52 25.59
N ILE A 198 -4.52 -17.30 25.90
CA ILE A 198 -3.15 -16.79 25.96
C ILE A 198 -2.81 -16.11 24.62
N LYS A 199 -2.43 -14.83 24.65
CA LYS A 199 -2.29 -13.96 23.46
C LYS A 199 -1.44 -14.58 22.34
N SER A 200 -0.31 -15.21 22.65
CA SER A 200 0.55 -15.85 21.64
C SER A 200 -0.11 -17.06 20.97
N VAL A 201 -0.83 -17.88 21.74
CA VAL A 201 -1.60 -19.03 21.23
C VAL A 201 -2.76 -18.52 20.37
N PHE A 202 -3.46 -17.48 20.84
CA PHE A 202 -4.52 -16.83 20.07
C PHE A 202 -4.01 -16.34 18.72
N MET A 203 -2.92 -15.58 18.69
CA MET A 203 -2.34 -15.07 17.45
C MET A 203 -1.98 -16.20 16.48
N THR A 204 -1.37 -17.27 16.97
CA THR A 204 -1.04 -18.45 16.14
C THR A 204 -2.30 -19.04 15.50
N ASN A 205 -3.35 -19.25 16.30
CA ASN A 205 -4.62 -19.79 15.82
C ASN A 205 -5.32 -18.85 14.83
N ALA A 206 -5.30 -17.54 15.10
CA ALA A 206 -5.89 -16.54 14.22
C ALA A 206 -5.17 -16.50 12.87
N CYS A 207 -3.83 -16.51 12.87
CA CYS A 207 -3.05 -16.57 11.64
C CYS A 207 -3.33 -17.85 10.83
N ASN A 208 -3.45 -19.01 11.50
CA ASN A 208 -3.77 -20.27 10.84
C ASN A 208 -5.16 -20.25 10.20
N ALA A 209 -6.18 -19.75 10.91
CA ALA A 209 -7.53 -19.62 10.37
C ALA A 209 -7.59 -18.66 9.16
N ILE A 210 -6.84 -17.56 9.17
CA ILE A 210 -6.71 -16.67 7.99
C ILE A 210 -6.06 -17.44 6.84
N ARG A 211 -4.98 -18.18 7.06
CA ARG A 211 -4.32 -18.98 6.01
C ARG A 211 -5.24 -20.06 5.44
N GLU A 212 -5.98 -20.77 6.28
CA GLU A 212 -6.94 -21.80 5.86
C GLU A 212 -8.07 -21.24 4.98
N SER A 213 -8.44 -19.97 5.18
CA SER A 213 -9.43 -19.31 4.32
C SER A 213 -8.96 -19.08 2.88
N ALA A 214 -7.69 -19.32 2.56
CA ALA A 214 -7.17 -19.29 1.19
C ALA A 214 -7.90 -20.25 0.24
N GLN A 215 -8.50 -21.33 0.77
CA GLN A 215 -9.33 -22.26 -0.01
C GLN A 215 -10.58 -21.62 -0.64
N TYR A 216 -10.97 -20.45 -0.16
CA TYR A 216 -12.12 -19.67 -0.65
C TYR A 216 -11.69 -18.46 -1.48
N LEU A 217 -10.48 -18.44 -2.03
CA LEU A 217 -10.07 -17.38 -2.94
C LEU A 217 -10.73 -17.55 -4.33
N PRO A 218 -11.10 -16.45 -5.00
CA PRO A 218 -11.60 -16.51 -6.35
C PRO A 218 -10.45 -16.74 -7.35
N THR A 219 -10.81 -17.07 -8.59
CA THR A 219 -9.87 -16.94 -9.71
C THR A 219 -9.64 -15.45 -9.99
N PHE A 220 -8.37 -15.03 -10.04
CA PHE A 220 -7.98 -13.65 -10.33
C PHE A 220 -7.78 -13.45 -11.83
N ASP A 221 -8.88 -13.40 -12.58
CA ASP A 221 -8.90 -13.20 -14.03
C ASP A 221 -9.58 -11.87 -14.43
N ALA A 222 -9.66 -11.62 -15.74
CA ALA A 222 -10.31 -10.41 -16.26
C ALA A 222 -11.78 -10.31 -15.82
N ASN A 223 -12.52 -11.42 -15.79
CA ASN A 223 -13.92 -11.42 -15.37
C ASN A 223 -14.07 -10.99 -13.91
N PHE A 224 -13.15 -11.44 -13.06
CA PHE A 224 -13.09 -11.02 -11.67
C PHE A 224 -12.85 -9.51 -11.54
N LEU A 225 -11.87 -8.95 -12.27
CA LEU A 225 -11.64 -7.50 -12.29
C LEU A 225 -12.88 -6.72 -12.73
N HIS A 226 -13.54 -7.17 -13.80
CA HIS A 226 -14.80 -6.58 -14.27
C HIS A 226 -15.89 -6.62 -13.20
N ALA A 227 -16.02 -7.74 -12.48
CA ALA A 227 -16.97 -7.89 -11.38
C ALA A 227 -16.67 -6.92 -10.23
N MET A 228 -15.40 -6.67 -9.90
CA MET A 228 -15.01 -5.71 -8.85
C MET A 228 -15.42 -4.27 -9.20
N PHE A 229 -15.28 -3.86 -10.46
CA PHE A 229 -15.78 -2.56 -10.90
C PHE A 229 -17.31 -2.50 -10.95
N ALA A 230 -17.95 -3.55 -11.47
CA ALA A 230 -19.42 -3.62 -11.57
C ALA A 230 -20.09 -3.57 -10.19
N SER A 231 -19.50 -4.24 -9.20
CA SER A 231 -19.96 -4.26 -7.80
C SER A 231 -19.49 -3.07 -6.97
N GLN A 232 -18.75 -2.12 -7.55
CA GLN A 232 -18.20 -0.94 -6.86
C GLN A 232 -17.24 -1.25 -5.70
N ILE A 233 -16.76 -2.49 -5.56
CA ILE A 233 -15.62 -2.82 -4.68
C ILE A 233 -14.44 -1.91 -5.01
N LEU A 234 -14.19 -1.74 -6.31
CA LEU A 234 -13.11 -0.94 -6.84
C LEU A 234 -13.68 0.18 -7.70
N ILE A 235 -13.38 1.43 -7.34
CA ILE A 235 -13.84 2.61 -8.06
C ILE A 235 -12.63 3.40 -8.54
N TYR A 236 -12.45 3.52 -9.85
CA TYR A 236 -11.41 4.39 -10.40
C TYR A 236 -11.75 5.86 -10.13
N ARG A 237 -10.80 6.58 -9.54
CA ARG A 237 -10.89 8.01 -9.26
C ARG A 237 -9.92 8.74 -10.19
N PRO A 238 -10.37 9.21 -11.37
CA PRO A 238 -9.52 10.02 -12.22
C PRO A 238 -9.08 11.23 -11.41
N GLN A 239 -7.76 11.40 -11.27
CA GLN A 239 -7.22 12.47 -10.46
C GLN A 239 -7.57 13.81 -11.12
N LYS A 240 -8.46 14.56 -10.48
CA LYS A 240 -8.63 15.98 -10.78
C LYS A 240 -7.54 16.73 -10.04
N VAL A 241 -7.00 17.78 -10.65
CA VAL A 241 -6.17 18.75 -9.93
C VAL A 241 -7.06 19.35 -8.83
N ILE A 242 -6.84 18.96 -7.57
CA ILE A 242 -7.73 19.28 -6.44
C ILE A 242 -7.68 20.79 -6.13
N ALA A 243 -6.52 21.41 -6.36
CA ALA A 243 -6.32 22.84 -6.27
C ALA A 243 -5.31 23.28 -7.35
N GLU A 244 -5.51 24.44 -7.96
CA GLU A 244 -4.55 25.02 -8.91
C GLU A 244 -3.19 25.31 -8.23
N LYS A 245 -3.17 25.45 -6.91
CA LYS A 245 -1.96 25.69 -6.10
C LYS A 245 -2.00 24.93 -4.77
N LEU A 246 -0.96 24.16 -4.47
CA LEU A 246 -0.77 23.48 -3.19
C LEU A 246 -0.09 24.43 -2.18
N GLU A 247 -0.45 24.35 -0.90
CA GLU A 247 0.01 25.32 0.11
C GLU A 247 0.82 24.72 1.27
N CYS A 248 0.79 23.40 1.45
CA CYS A 248 1.37 22.72 2.60
C CYS A 248 2.14 21.47 2.16
N GLY A 249 3.32 21.26 2.73
CA GLY A 249 4.12 20.06 2.53
C GLY A 249 4.00 19.06 3.67
N ILE A 250 4.63 17.90 3.48
CA ILE A 250 4.84 16.89 4.51
C ILE A 250 6.31 16.90 4.89
N PHE A 251 6.58 16.84 6.18
CA PHE A 251 7.92 16.72 6.74
C PHE A 251 7.90 15.60 7.77
N GLU A 252 8.44 14.45 7.39
CA GLU A 252 8.42 13.27 8.24
C GLU A 252 9.51 13.30 9.32
N LYS A 253 9.20 12.67 10.46
CA LYS A 253 10.07 12.63 11.65
C LYS A 253 10.45 14.03 12.15
N ALA A 254 9.60 15.04 11.95
CA ALA A 254 9.91 16.46 12.22
C ALA A 254 10.46 16.72 13.64
N MET A 255 9.96 15.98 14.64
CA MET A 255 10.41 16.10 16.04
C MET A 255 11.90 15.78 16.24
N GLN A 256 12.49 14.96 15.37
CA GLN A 256 13.90 14.55 15.47
C GLN A 256 14.84 15.54 14.75
N TYR A 257 14.30 16.44 13.93
CA TYR A 257 15.05 17.25 12.99
C TYR A 257 14.63 18.73 13.03
N THR A 258 14.72 19.33 14.22
CA THR A 258 14.25 20.70 14.49
C THR A 258 14.88 21.78 13.60
N ARG A 259 16.13 21.59 13.14
CA ARG A 259 16.78 22.52 12.20
C ARG A 259 16.03 22.66 10.88
N TRP A 260 15.48 21.56 10.37
CA TRP A 260 14.65 21.59 9.16
C TRP A 260 13.33 22.31 9.42
N ALA A 261 12.72 22.12 10.59
CA ALA A 261 11.51 22.86 10.96
C ALA A 261 11.75 24.38 10.99
N SER A 262 12.87 24.83 11.58
CA SER A 262 13.27 26.24 11.57
C SER A 262 13.45 26.77 10.14
N PHE A 263 14.19 26.05 9.30
CA PHE A 263 14.38 26.43 7.90
C PHE A 263 13.06 26.55 7.12
N LEU A 264 12.15 25.58 7.28
CA LEU A 264 10.85 25.60 6.62
C LEU A 264 10.04 26.83 7.06
N ALA A 265 10.03 27.13 8.37
CA ALA A 265 9.35 28.31 8.90
C ALA A 265 9.92 29.62 8.35
N GLU A 266 11.25 29.79 8.36
CA GLU A 266 11.96 30.95 7.79
C GLU A 266 11.70 31.12 6.29
N SER A 267 11.54 30.00 5.57
CA SER A 267 11.27 29.96 4.13
C SER A 267 9.80 30.16 3.76
N GLY A 268 8.93 30.35 4.76
CA GLY A 268 7.48 30.50 4.59
C GLY A 268 6.76 29.21 4.18
N LEU A 269 7.37 28.04 4.40
CA LEU A 269 6.86 26.73 4.01
C LEU A 269 6.12 26.07 5.18
N LYS A 270 4.79 25.95 5.05
CA LYS A 270 3.95 25.22 6.00
C LYS A 270 4.14 23.72 5.81
N PHE A 271 4.15 22.96 6.92
CA PHE A 271 4.24 21.50 6.86
C PHE A 271 3.35 20.79 7.88
N ARG A 272 3.16 19.48 7.68
CA ARG A 272 2.65 18.49 8.66
C ARG A 272 3.61 17.30 8.75
N SER A 273 3.68 16.65 9.91
CA SER A 273 4.35 15.35 10.07
C SER A 273 3.25 14.32 10.23
N LEU A 274 3.12 13.37 9.30
CA LEU A 274 1.99 12.45 9.27
C LEU A 274 2.33 11.09 9.88
N GLY A 275 3.60 10.67 9.88
CA GLY A 275 4.05 9.47 10.60
C GLY A 275 3.84 8.16 9.85
N ALA A 276 3.61 8.22 8.53
CA ALA A 276 3.56 7.07 7.63
C ALA A 276 4.28 7.44 6.32
N ILE A 277 5.49 6.91 6.13
CA ILE A 277 6.41 7.39 5.08
C ILE A 277 5.96 6.89 3.71
N ALA A 278 5.57 5.62 3.59
CA ALA A 278 5.13 5.06 2.31
C ALA A 278 3.89 5.80 1.77
N LEU A 279 2.95 6.14 2.65
CA LEU A 279 1.78 6.95 2.30
C LEU A 279 2.18 8.36 1.86
N SER A 280 3.09 9.00 2.60
CA SER A 280 3.59 10.33 2.26
C SER A 280 4.26 10.36 0.88
N LEU A 281 5.04 9.32 0.55
CA LEU A 281 5.68 9.14 -0.75
C LEU A 281 4.66 8.92 -1.87
N ALA A 282 3.78 7.93 -1.72
CA ALA A 282 2.83 7.54 -2.78
C ALA A 282 1.83 8.65 -3.13
N PHE A 283 1.42 9.43 -2.14
CA PHE A 283 0.49 10.55 -2.31
C PHE A 283 1.18 11.90 -2.45
N SER A 284 2.51 11.94 -2.70
CA SER A 284 3.28 13.19 -2.71
C SER A 284 2.79 14.23 -3.71
N PHE A 285 2.13 13.79 -4.79
CA PHE A 285 1.50 14.66 -5.78
C PHE A 285 0.33 15.50 -5.23
N ARG A 286 -0.15 15.19 -4.02
CA ARG A 286 -1.20 15.94 -3.30
C ARG A 286 -0.62 16.99 -2.35
N TYR A 287 0.70 17.08 -2.22
CA TYR A 287 1.38 17.97 -1.28
C TYR A 287 2.30 18.95 -2.02
N LEU A 288 2.56 20.11 -1.41
CA LEU A 288 3.50 21.08 -1.96
C LEU A 288 4.92 20.49 -2.05
N PHE A 289 5.30 19.71 -1.04
CA PHE A 289 6.53 18.91 -1.02
C PHE A 289 6.40 17.77 -0.01
N VAL A 290 7.31 16.80 -0.11
CA VAL A 290 7.60 15.83 0.95
C VAL A 290 9.09 15.94 1.26
N LEU A 291 9.41 16.19 2.53
CA LEU A 291 10.77 16.26 3.06
C LEU A 291 11.02 15.08 3.99
N LEU A 292 12.05 14.31 3.69
CA LEU A 292 12.52 13.19 4.50
C LEU A 292 13.98 13.48 4.88
N PRO A 293 14.30 13.81 6.14
CA PRO A 293 15.63 14.22 6.57
C PRO A 293 16.58 13.03 6.79
N MET A 294 16.25 11.87 6.23
CA MET A 294 16.93 10.60 6.47
C MET A 294 16.77 9.64 5.30
N GLN A 295 17.56 8.58 5.30
CA GLN A 295 17.35 7.44 4.41
C GLN A 295 16.03 6.74 4.75
N VAL A 296 15.29 6.36 3.71
CA VAL A 296 14.04 5.60 3.83
C VAL A 296 14.35 4.12 3.75
N ARG A 297 13.72 3.31 4.62
CA ARG A 297 13.91 1.84 4.62
C ARG A 297 13.22 1.24 3.40
N LYS A 298 13.70 0.09 2.93
CA LYS A 298 13.17 -0.57 1.71
C LYS A 298 11.66 -0.81 1.75
N TYR A 299 11.10 -1.17 2.92
CA TYR A 299 9.68 -1.46 3.11
C TYR A 299 8.81 -0.21 2.87
N ASP A 300 9.27 0.94 3.38
CA ASP A 300 8.61 2.24 3.16
C ASP A 300 8.84 2.78 1.73
N GLY A 301 10.05 2.57 1.19
CA GLY A 301 10.55 3.30 0.02
C GLY A 301 10.29 2.65 -1.33
N MET A 302 10.31 1.32 -1.44
CA MET A 302 10.26 0.63 -2.74
C MET A 302 8.98 0.95 -3.51
N ALA A 303 7.81 0.85 -2.87
CA ALA A 303 6.54 1.20 -3.52
C ALA A 303 6.37 2.72 -3.62
N GLY A 304 6.69 3.45 -2.54
CA GLY A 304 6.51 4.89 -2.46
C GLY A 304 7.28 5.67 -3.53
N PHE A 305 8.58 5.40 -3.69
CA PHE A 305 9.39 6.06 -4.72
C PHE A 305 9.00 5.66 -6.13
N TYR A 306 8.62 4.40 -6.35
CA TYR A 306 8.12 3.96 -7.65
C TYR A 306 6.83 4.72 -8.01
N LEU A 307 5.92 4.94 -7.06
CA LEU A 307 4.70 5.72 -7.31
C LEU A 307 4.99 7.22 -7.51
N ALA A 308 6.05 7.74 -6.90
CA ALA A 308 6.46 9.14 -7.01
C ALA A 308 7.37 9.44 -8.21
N GLN A 309 7.85 8.44 -8.95
CA GLN A 309 9.01 8.53 -9.85
C GLN A 309 8.92 9.56 -11.00
N ASN A 310 7.72 10.03 -11.33
CA ASN A 310 7.49 11.08 -12.34
C ASN A 310 7.48 12.51 -11.77
N GLN A 311 7.67 12.67 -10.47
CA GLN A 311 7.82 13.96 -9.80
C GLN A 311 9.30 14.34 -9.73
N VAL A 312 9.59 15.56 -9.27
CA VAL A 312 10.98 15.93 -8.98
C VAL A 312 11.36 15.29 -7.66
N ILE A 313 12.27 14.32 -7.71
CA ILE A 313 12.85 13.67 -6.53
C ILE A 313 14.34 14.00 -6.49
N TYR A 314 14.79 14.51 -5.35
CA TYR A 314 16.16 14.95 -5.11
C TYR A 314 16.62 14.42 -3.75
N GLY A 315 17.82 13.83 -3.67
CA GLY A 315 18.37 13.41 -2.39
C GLY A 315 19.10 12.07 -2.35
N ASN A 316 19.24 11.54 -1.14
CA ASN A 316 19.89 10.26 -0.83
C ASN A 316 19.05 9.05 -1.30
N LEU A 317 19.15 8.72 -2.59
CA LEU A 317 18.37 7.65 -3.24
C LEU A 317 19.23 6.49 -3.75
N GLU A 318 20.51 6.45 -3.41
CA GLU A 318 21.49 5.53 -4.03
C GLU A 318 21.06 4.07 -3.95
N CYS A 319 20.53 3.64 -2.80
CA CYS A 319 20.04 2.28 -2.60
C CYS A 319 18.79 1.90 -3.43
N TYR A 320 18.18 2.86 -4.14
CA TYR A 320 16.99 2.64 -4.97
C TYR A 320 17.27 2.69 -6.47
N TYR A 321 18.46 3.10 -6.93
CA TYR A 321 18.73 3.28 -8.36
C TYR A 321 18.68 1.99 -9.17
N GLU A 322 19.15 0.88 -8.60
CA GLU A 322 19.06 -0.43 -9.26
C GLU A 322 17.60 -0.91 -9.33
N ALA A 323 16.85 -0.75 -8.24
CA ALA A 323 15.46 -1.17 -8.15
C ALA A 323 14.51 -0.29 -8.99
N ILE A 324 14.82 1.01 -9.13
CA ILE A 324 13.97 2.00 -9.80
C ILE A 324 14.86 2.87 -10.72
N PRO A 325 15.23 2.37 -11.92
CA PRO A 325 16.21 3.02 -12.80
C PRO A 325 15.82 4.40 -13.34
N SER A 326 14.54 4.77 -13.23
CA SER A 326 14.03 6.10 -13.61
C SER A 326 14.44 7.20 -12.61
N LEU A 327 14.80 6.83 -11.37
CA LEU A 327 15.29 7.76 -10.39
C LEU A 327 16.64 8.34 -10.83
N ARG A 328 16.77 9.66 -10.78
CA ARG A 328 17.97 10.34 -11.24
C ARG A 328 19.06 10.26 -10.18
N GLN A 329 20.26 9.91 -10.63
CA GLN A 329 21.45 10.01 -9.81
C GLN A 329 21.74 11.47 -9.46
N CYS A 330 21.88 11.77 -8.17
CA CYS A 330 22.38 13.06 -7.73
C CYS A 330 23.88 12.98 -7.49
N LYS A 331 24.64 13.91 -8.05
CA LYS A 331 26.11 13.98 -7.89
C LYS A 331 26.55 14.61 -6.58
N GLU A 332 25.64 15.33 -5.92
CA GLU A 332 25.90 16.00 -4.65
C GLU A 332 25.55 15.07 -3.48
N VAL A 333 26.36 15.14 -2.42
CA VAL A 333 26.09 14.41 -1.19
C VAL A 333 25.00 15.17 -0.42
N ILE A 334 23.78 14.67 -0.49
CA ILE A 334 22.61 15.28 0.14
C ILE A 334 22.10 14.35 1.22
N SER A 335 21.95 14.84 2.44
CA SER A 335 21.52 14.01 3.59
C SER A 335 20.00 13.91 3.75
N HIS A 336 19.22 14.51 2.85
CA HIS A 336 17.77 14.53 2.86
C HIS A 336 17.21 14.09 1.52
N ILE A 337 15.91 13.81 1.48
CA ILE A 337 15.15 13.55 0.26
C ILE A 337 14.02 14.58 0.19
N LEU A 338 13.88 15.22 -0.96
CA LEU A 338 12.82 16.16 -1.30
C LEU A 338 12.05 15.62 -2.50
N ILE A 339 10.73 15.57 -2.38
CA ILE A 339 9.82 15.28 -3.49
C ILE A 339 8.90 16.47 -3.68
N THR A 340 8.74 16.94 -4.92
CA THR A 340 7.80 18.02 -5.23
C THR A 340 7.39 17.99 -6.71
N THR A 341 6.25 18.58 -7.01
CA THR A 341 5.81 18.89 -8.38
C THR A 341 6.19 20.31 -8.80
N ASP A 342 6.70 21.14 -7.89
CA ASP A 342 7.05 22.54 -8.12
C ASP A 342 8.57 22.76 -8.06
N SER A 343 9.17 23.10 -9.21
CA SER A 343 10.61 23.35 -9.30
C SER A 343 11.10 24.54 -8.46
N HIS A 344 10.24 25.53 -8.17
CA HIS A 344 10.61 26.65 -7.31
C HIS A 344 10.81 26.23 -5.86
N ILE A 345 10.16 25.13 -5.44
CA ILE A 345 10.41 24.57 -4.11
C ILE A 345 11.82 24.00 -4.07
N VAL A 346 12.29 23.30 -5.10
CA VAL A 346 13.66 22.77 -5.16
C VAL A 346 14.70 23.87 -4.96
N ASP A 347 14.51 25.05 -5.57
CA ASP A 347 15.43 26.17 -5.44
C ASP A 347 15.59 26.65 -3.99
N LYS A 348 14.54 26.58 -3.17
CA LYS A 348 14.60 26.95 -1.75
C LYS A 348 15.50 26.02 -0.94
N PHE A 349 15.65 24.76 -1.36
CA PHE A 349 16.45 23.74 -0.65
C PHE A 349 17.89 23.63 -1.17
N LYS A 350 18.28 24.38 -2.21
CA LYS A 350 19.66 24.38 -2.71
C LYS A 350 20.64 24.84 -1.64
N GLY A 351 21.73 24.09 -1.48
CA GLY A 351 22.80 24.39 -0.51
C GLY A 351 22.45 24.04 0.95
N ARG A 352 21.43 23.20 1.18
CA ARG A 352 21.02 22.74 2.51
C ARG A 352 21.33 21.28 2.78
#